data_AF-A0A807N6X6-F1
#
_entry.id   AF-A0A807N6X6-F1
#
_cell.length_a   1.000
_cell.length_b   1.000
_cell.length_c   1.000
_cell.angle_alpha   90.00
_cell.angle_beta   90.00
_cell.angle_gamma   90.00
#
_symmetry.space_group_name_H-M   'P 1'
#
loop_
_entity.id
_entity.type
_entity.pdbx_description
1 polymer ?
#
loop_
_entity_poly.entity_id
_entity_poly.type
_entity_poly.pdbx_seq_one_letter_code
_entity_poly.pdbx_strand_id
1 'polypeptide(L)'
;MTVRHASSHLEVEVSAPAHLVFSVAVSSDYPDVAEELAFRVGDREVEAEELIAPSGSRLHRIREAPVGTLHVDYRATVASPSPEAGIQGIDEILYTRPSRYCDSDRLANLSHTHFAGLTGYELMSAVTQWVRTKVTYRPGSSRVVDGALETYLSRAGVCRDSAHLVVAFLRGLNMPARLVSVYAPGLRPMDFHAVAEAYHDGRWYLLDATGLAPRQPMVRICTGRDAADTAFMTTLGGRTRLTRLAVDASVDGDLPYDDRFSFVTLT
;
A
#
# COMPACT_ATOMS: atom_id res chain seq x y z
N MET A 1 4.82 -15.06 18.32
CA MET A 1 4.38 -14.10 17.29
C MET A 1 2.95 -14.45 16.93
N THR A 2 2.13 -13.44 16.67
CA THR A 2 0.71 -13.64 16.43
C THR A 2 0.46 -14.00 14.97
N VAL A 3 -0.33 -15.06 14.73
CA VAL A 3 -0.74 -15.45 13.38
C VAL A 3 -1.68 -14.36 12.84
N ARG A 4 -1.47 -13.98 11.58
CA ARG A 4 -2.26 -12.96 10.88
C ARG A 4 -3.08 -13.63 9.79
N HIS A 5 -4.33 -13.23 9.65
CA HIS A 5 -5.22 -13.68 8.58
C HIS A 5 -5.59 -12.51 7.69
N ALA A 6 -5.63 -12.75 6.39
CA ALA A 6 -6.02 -11.77 5.39
C ALA A 6 -6.96 -12.43 4.38
N SER A 7 -7.95 -11.67 3.92
CA SER A 7 -8.76 -12.08 2.79
C SER A 7 -9.28 -10.89 2.00
N SER A 8 -9.56 -11.12 0.72
CA SER A 8 -10.27 -10.15 -0.11
C SER A 8 -11.15 -10.85 -1.13
N HIS A 9 -12.28 -10.22 -1.43
CA HIS A 9 -13.21 -10.60 -2.47
C HIS A 9 -13.48 -9.40 -3.36
N LEU A 10 -13.21 -9.53 -4.66
CA LEU A 10 -13.51 -8.52 -5.66
C LEU A 10 -14.49 -9.10 -6.68
N GLU A 11 -15.47 -8.30 -7.07
CA GLU A 11 -16.31 -8.56 -8.25
C GLU A 11 -16.02 -7.47 -9.29
N VAL A 12 -15.57 -7.90 -10.47
CA VAL A 12 -15.21 -7.02 -11.58
C VAL A 12 -16.08 -7.36 -12.78
N GLU A 13 -16.94 -6.44 -13.17
CA GLU A 13 -17.70 -6.55 -14.41
C GLU A 13 -16.75 -6.31 -15.59
N VAL A 14 -16.59 -7.30 -16.46
CA VAL A 14 -15.82 -7.24 -17.70
C VAL A 14 -16.79 -7.12 -18.87
N SER A 15 -16.88 -5.94 -19.46
CA SER A 15 -17.83 -5.63 -20.55
C SER A 15 -17.23 -5.80 -21.96
N ALA A 16 -15.90 -5.88 -22.05
CA ALA A 16 -15.14 -6.27 -23.23
C ALA A 16 -13.88 -7.01 -22.77
N PRO A 17 -13.38 -8.01 -23.52
CA PRO A 17 -12.19 -8.77 -23.12
C PRO A 17 -11.07 -7.86 -22.61
N ALA A 18 -10.55 -8.16 -21.43
CA ALA A 18 -9.71 -7.24 -20.69
C ALA A 18 -8.36 -7.84 -20.31
N HIS A 19 -7.32 -7.02 -20.39
CA HIS A 19 -6.00 -7.33 -19.87
C HIS A 19 -5.90 -6.72 -18.47
N LEU A 20 -5.84 -7.57 -17.45
CA LEU A 20 -5.91 -7.19 -16.05
C LEU A 20 -4.65 -7.62 -15.30
N VAL A 21 -4.27 -6.81 -14.31
CA VAL A 21 -3.24 -7.15 -13.33
C VAL A 21 -3.82 -6.95 -11.94
N PHE A 22 -3.69 -7.95 -11.09
CA PHE A 22 -4.10 -7.90 -9.69
C PHE A 22 -2.90 -7.96 -8.76
N SER A 23 -2.96 -7.20 -7.67
CA SER A 23 -1.96 -7.22 -6.61
C SER A 23 -2.65 -7.29 -5.25
N VAL A 24 -3.16 -8.48 -4.95
CA VAL A 24 -3.93 -8.76 -3.72
C VAL A 24 -3.24 -9.78 -2.83
N ALA A 25 -2.37 -10.63 -3.38
CA ALA A 25 -1.65 -11.62 -2.60
C ALA A 25 -0.61 -10.96 -1.67
N VAL A 26 -0.37 -11.57 -0.52
CA VAL A 26 0.68 -11.11 0.41
C VAL A 26 2.04 -11.24 -0.25
N SER A 27 2.99 -10.36 0.11
CA SER A 27 4.34 -10.33 -0.48
C SER A 27 5.00 -11.71 -0.46
N SER A 28 5.76 -12.01 -1.51
CA SER A 28 6.61 -13.22 -1.56
C SER A 28 7.73 -13.24 -0.51
N ASP A 29 7.95 -12.13 0.21
CA ASP A 29 8.90 -12.07 1.33
C ASP A 29 8.44 -12.85 2.56
N TYR A 30 7.15 -13.16 2.68
CA TYR A 30 6.64 -13.97 3.79
C TYR A 30 6.93 -15.45 3.54
N PRO A 31 7.68 -16.13 4.43
CA PRO A 31 7.88 -17.57 4.32
C PRO A 31 6.63 -18.32 4.79
N ASP A 32 6.42 -19.51 4.23
CA ASP A 32 5.44 -20.50 4.70
C ASP A 32 4.00 -19.97 4.84
N VAL A 33 3.55 -19.18 3.87
CA VAL A 33 2.17 -18.68 3.81
C VAL A 33 1.22 -19.80 3.38
N ALA A 34 0.17 -20.05 4.16
CA ALA A 34 -0.93 -20.90 3.74
C ALA A 34 -1.99 -20.04 3.06
N GLU A 35 -2.16 -20.17 1.74
CA GLU A 35 -3.02 -19.29 0.94
C GLU A 35 -3.80 -20.00 -0.16
N GLU A 36 -4.86 -19.33 -0.61
CA GLU A 36 -5.63 -19.67 -1.80
C GLU A 36 -5.94 -18.37 -2.57
N LEU A 37 -5.70 -18.38 -3.88
CA LEU A 37 -6.09 -17.31 -4.80
C LEU A 37 -6.82 -17.94 -5.98
N ALA A 38 -8.03 -17.46 -6.27
CA ALA A 38 -8.82 -17.94 -7.38
C ALA A 38 -9.42 -16.79 -8.19
N PHE A 39 -9.45 -16.98 -9.51
CA PHE A 39 -10.11 -16.09 -10.46
C PHE A 39 -11.18 -16.89 -11.20
N ARG A 40 -12.44 -16.44 -11.17
CA ARG A 40 -13.56 -17.18 -11.76
C ARG A 40 -14.54 -16.29 -12.51
N VAL A 41 -15.08 -16.77 -13.62
CA VAL A 41 -16.21 -16.17 -14.34
C VAL A 41 -17.30 -17.23 -14.50
N GLY A 42 -18.39 -17.10 -13.74
CA GLY A 42 -19.34 -18.20 -13.54
C GLY A 42 -18.64 -19.40 -12.90
N ASP A 43 -18.85 -20.59 -13.46
CA ASP A 43 -18.21 -21.83 -12.98
C ASP A 43 -16.81 -22.08 -13.58
N ARG A 44 -16.29 -21.15 -14.41
CA ARG A 44 -15.02 -21.32 -15.09
C ARG A 44 -13.91 -20.61 -14.35
N GLU A 45 -12.84 -21.35 -14.09
CA GLU A 45 -11.57 -20.79 -13.62
C GLU A 45 -10.88 -20.01 -14.73
N VAL A 46 -10.25 -18.91 -14.36
CA VAL A 46 -9.47 -18.03 -15.25
C VAL A 46 -8.02 -18.11 -14.82
N GLU A 47 -7.17 -18.60 -15.71
CA GLU A 47 -5.73 -18.67 -15.45
C GLU A 47 -5.11 -17.27 -15.34
N ALA A 48 -4.28 -17.09 -14.31
CA ALA A 48 -3.50 -15.88 -14.09
C ALA A 48 -2.01 -16.22 -13.98
N GLU A 49 -1.19 -15.50 -14.74
CA GLU A 49 0.27 -15.62 -14.67
C GLU A 49 0.79 -14.82 -13.47
N GLU A 50 1.45 -15.48 -12.52
CA GLU A 50 2.12 -14.81 -11.41
C GLU A 50 3.50 -14.28 -11.82
N LEU A 51 3.76 -13.02 -11.47
CA LEU A 51 5.03 -12.33 -11.67
C LEU A 51 5.47 -11.72 -10.34
N ILE A 52 6.69 -12.05 -9.91
CA ILE A 52 7.29 -11.50 -8.70
C ILE A 52 8.17 -10.31 -9.07
N ALA A 53 7.83 -9.14 -8.54
CA ALA A 53 8.64 -7.94 -8.70
C ALA A 53 9.90 -8.02 -7.82
N PRO A 54 10.97 -7.27 -8.14
CA PRO A 54 12.17 -7.20 -7.28
C PRO A 54 11.89 -6.76 -5.83
N SER A 55 10.76 -6.09 -5.58
CA SER A 55 10.31 -5.65 -4.27
C SER A 55 9.51 -6.70 -3.49
N GLY A 56 9.43 -7.95 -3.99
CA GLY A 56 8.65 -9.04 -3.39
C GLY A 56 7.15 -9.02 -3.74
N SER A 57 6.65 -7.92 -4.30
CA SER A 57 5.26 -7.77 -4.76
C SER A 57 4.88 -8.85 -5.77
N ARG A 58 3.73 -9.52 -5.56
CA ARG A 58 3.19 -10.55 -6.45
C ARG A 58 2.08 -9.99 -7.33
N LEU A 59 2.32 -9.98 -8.64
CA LEU A 59 1.40 -9.47 -9.65
C LEU A 59 0.78 -10.63 -10.42
N HIS A 60 -0.54 -10.71 -10.44
CA HIS A 60 -1.29 -11.76 -11.12
C HIS A 60 -1.90 -11.20 -12.39
N ARG A 61 -1.38 -11.62 -13.54
CA ARG A 61 -1.77 -11.08 -14.86
C ARG A 61 -2.73 -12.02 -15.56
N ILE A 62 -3.89 -11.48 -15.94
CA ILE A 62 -4.84 -12.13 -16.86
C ILE A 62 -4.79 -11.39 -18.18
N ARG A 63 -4.27 -12.02 -19.23
CA ARG A 63 -4.10 -11.38 -20.55
C ARG A 63 -5.43 -11.15 -21.26
N GLU A 64 -6.36 -12.08 -21.11
CA GLU A 64 -7.67 -12.09 -21.76
C GLU A 64 -8.75 -12.54 -20.77
N ALA A 65 -9.16 -11.65 -19.88
CA ALA A 65 -10.30 -11.88 -19.00
C ALA A 65 -11.58 -11.92 -19.86
N PRO A 66 -12.39 -12.98 -19.78
CA PRO A 66 -13.60 -13.10 -20.59
C PRO A 66 -14.68 -12.12 -20.11
N VAL A 67 -15.62 -11.80 -21.00
CA VAL A 67 -16.80 -10.99 -20.67
C VAL A 67 -17.65 -11.72 -19.62
N GLY A 68 -18.07 -10.99 -18.59
CA GLY A 68 -18.82 -11.53 -17.46
C GLY A 68 -18.41 -10.87 -16.15
N THR A 69 -18.89 -11.40 -15.03
CA THR A 69 -18.42 -11.00 -13.70
C THR A 69 -17.24 -11.86 -13.31
N LEU A 70 -16.06 -11.23 -13.25
CA LEU A 70 -14.85 -11.83 -12.71
C LEU A 70 -14.86 -11.72 -11.19
N HIS A 71 -14.91 -12.86 -10.52
CA HIS A 71 -14.71 -13.00 -9.09
C HIS A 71 -13.22 -13.24 -8.81
N VAL A 72 -12.67 -12.48 -7.88
CA VAL A 72 -11.30 -12.65 -7.38
C VAL A 72 -11.35 -12.88 -5.89
N ASP A 73 -11.01 -14.09 -5.48
CA ASP A 73 -11.07 -14.54 -4.09
C ASP A 73 -9.66 -14.84 -3.61
N TYR A 74 -9.25 -14.19 -2.53
CA TYR A 74 -7.95 -14.41 -1.90
C TYR A 74 -8.12 -14.65 -0.40
N ARG A 75 -7.38 -15.62 0.15
CA ARG A 75 -7.25 -15.87 1.59
C ARG A 75 -5.82 -16.28 1.90
N ALA A 76 -5.29 -15.78 3.01
CA ALA A 76 -3.98 -16.17 3.50
C ALA A 76 -3.92 -16.23 5.03
N THR A 77 -3.10 -17.14 5.52
CA THR A 77 -2.67 -17.24 6.92
C THR A 77 -1.15 -17.08 6.96
N VAL A 78 -0.70 -16.04 7.65
CA VAL A 78 0.70 -15.64 7.76
C VAL A 78 1.16 -15.86 9.20
N ALA A 79 1.79 -17.01 9.45
CA ALA A 79 2.28 -17.40 10.78
C ALA A 79 3.64 -16.79 11.13
N SER A 80 4.50 -16.59 10.12
CA SER A 80 5.87 -16.13 10.28
C SER A 80 6.04 -14.70 9.78
N PRO A 81 6.90 -13.87 10.41
CA PRO A 81 7.29 -12.58 9.86
C PRO A 81 8.12 -12.79 8.58
N SER A 82 8.00 -11.84 7.66
CA SER A 82 8.99 -11.62 6.61
C SER A 82 10.32 -11.16 7.22
N PRO A 83 11.46 -11.49 6.60
CA PRO A 83 12.75 -10.91 6.97
C PRO A 83 12.71 -9.37 6.92
N GLU A 84 13.55 -8.71 7.72
CA GLU A 84 13.75 -7.27 7.56
C GLU A 84 14.22 -6.98 6.12
N ALA A 85 13.45 -6.15 5.40
CA ALA A 85 13.82 -5.73 4.07
C ALA A 85 15.11 -4.88 4.14
N GLY A 86 16.18 -5.36 3.53
CA GLY A 86 17.37 -4.55 3.30
C GLY A 86 17.10 -3.41 2.31
N ILE A 87 18.03 -2.47 2.21
CA ILE A 87 18.07 -1.52 1.10
C ILE A 87 18.99 -2.06 0.02
N GLN A 88 18.52 -2.11 -1.22
CA GLN A 88 19.42 -2.31 -2.36
C GLN A 88 20.05 -0.96 -2.71
N GLY A 89 21.31 -0.92 -3.17
CA GLY A 89 21.95 0.37 -3.49
C GLY A 89 21.17 1.22 -4.52
N ILE A 90 20.32 0.61 -5.34
CA ILE A 90 19.42 1.30 -6.27
C ILE A 90 18.23 1.98 -5.58
N ASP A 91 17.78 1.47 -4.43
CA ASP A 91 16.62 1.96 -3.68
C ASP A 91 16.86 3.37 -3.14
N GLU A 92 18.08 3.68 -2.67
CA GLU A 92 18.48 5.03 -2.22
C GLU A 92 18.30 6.08 -3.32
N ILE A 93 18.46 5.66 -4.58
CA ILE A 93 18.31 6.53 -5.75
C ILE A 93 16.86 6.55 -6.21
N LEU A 94 16.18 5.40 -6.27
CA LEU A 94 14.82 5.31 -6.78
C LEU A 94 13.79 5.94 -5.83
N TYR A 95 13.92 5.67 -4.53
CA TYR A 95 12.96 6.10 -3.53
C TYR A 95 13.23 7.50 -2.98
N THR A 96 14.19 8.24 -3.55
CA THR A 96 14.35 9.70 -3.35
C THR A 96 13.79 10.51 -4.52
N ARG A 97 13.55 9.88 -5.68
CA ARG A 97 13.04 10.54 -6.88
C ARG A 97 11.52 10.79 -6.83
N PRO A 98 11.03 11.85 -7.50
CA PRO A 98 9.59 12.04 -7.67
C PRO A 98 8.97 10.88 -8.44
N SER A 99 7.67 10.65 -8.24
CA SER A 99 6.88 9.63 -8.95
C SER A 99 5.48 10.17 -9.26
N ARG A 100 4.66 9.42 -10.03
CA ARG A 100 3.38 9.89 -10.59
C ARG A 100 2.47 10.57 -9.56
N TYR A 101 2.39 10.04 -8.35
CA TYR A 101 1.53 10.55 -7.29
C TYR A 101 2.32 11.21 -6.14
N CYS A 102 3.65 11.15 -6.19
CA CYS A 102 4.53 11.75 -5.20
C CYS A 102 5.42 12.79 -5.88
N ASP A 103 4.83 13.94 -6.20
CA ASP A 103 5.47 15.10 -6.81
C ASP A 103 6.45 15.81 -5.83
N SER A 104 7.46 15.08 -5.34
CA SER A 104 8.38 15.56 -4.30
C SER A 104 9.20 16.77 -4.73
N ASP A 105 9.47 16.90 -6.03
CA ASP A 105 10.12 18.05 -6.66
C ASP A 105 9.25 19.32 -6.56
N ARG A 106 7.93 19.20 -6.78
CA ARG A 106 6.98 20.32 -6.63
C ARG A 106 6.74 20.68 -5.17
N LEU A 107 6.90 19.72 -4.26
CA LEU A 107 6.73 19.90 -2.82
C LEU A 107 8.04 20.20 -2.07
N ALA A 108 9.20 20.22 -2.72
CA ALA A 108 10.51 20.35 -2.04
C ALA A 108 10.60 21.62 -1.18
N ASN A 109 10.27 22.79 -1.73
CA ASN A 109 10.30 24.06 -0.99
C ASN A 109 9.33 24.07 0.21
N LEU A 110 8.17 23.44 0.06
CA LEU A 110 7.20 23.29 1.16
C LEU A 110 7.72 22.34 2.23
N SER A 111 8.38 21.24 1.82
CA SER A 111 9.01 20.28 2.73
C SER A 111 10.08 20.97 3.57
N HIS A 112 10.95 21.76 2.94
CA HIS A 112 11.93 22.59 3.65
C HIS A 112 11.27 23.64 4.55
N THR A 113 10.17 24.26 4.13
CA THR A 113 9.48 25.26 4.95
C THR A 113 8.90 24.66 6.23
N HIS A 114 8.33 23.45 6.17
CA HIS A 114 7.70 22.81 7.33
C HIS A 114 8.71 22.08 8.24
N PHE A 115 9.81 21.56 7.69
CA PHE A 115 10.66 20.59 8.38
C PHE A 115 12.17 20.86 8.28
N ALA A 116 12.58 22.09 7.91
CA ALA A 116 14.00 22.46 7.87
C ALA A 116 14.72 22.15 9.19
N GLY A 117 15.91 21.57 9.07
CA GLY A 117 16.77 21.21 10.21
C GLY A 117 16.45 19.87 10.86
N LEU A 118 15.28 19.27 10.60
CA LEU A 118 14.95 17.94 11.09
C LEU A 118 15.57 16.86 10.22
N THR A 119 16.07 15.79 10.85
CA THR A 119 16.66 14.64 10.15
C THR A 119 16.27 13.33 10.84
N GLY A 120 16.51 12.20 10.16
CA GLY A 120 16.31 10.87 10.73
C GLY A 120 14.94 10.66 11.37
N TYR A 121 14.92 10.09 12.58
CA TYR A 121 13.70 9.83 13.35
C TYR A 121 12.85 11.08 13.64
N GLU A 122 13.47 12.23 13.89
CA GLU A 122 12.73 13.48 14.15
C GLU A 122 11.96 13.92 12.92
N LEU A 123 12.59 13.84 11.74
CA LEU A 123 11.95 14.16 10.47
C LEU A 123 10.77 13.22 10.17
N MET A 124 10.98 11.90 10.30
CA MET A 124 9.92 10.91 10.07
C MET A 124 8.72 11.14 10.98
N SER A 125 8.96 11.45 12.25
CA SER A 125 7.92 11.74 13.23
C SER A 125 7.16 13.02 12.87
N ALA A 126 7.89 14.11 12.59
CA ALA A 126 7.31 15.41 12.30
C ALA A 126 6.45 15.39 11.02
N VAL A 127 6.93 14.76 9.95
CA VAL A 127 6.16 14.62 8.70
C VAL A 127 4.89 13.81 8.93
N THR A 128 5.01 12.64 9.56
CA THR A 128 3.87 11.75 9.83
C THR A 128 2.82 12.44 10.70
N GLN A 129 3.24 13.11 11.77
CA GLN A 129 2.36 13.86 12.66
C GLN A 129 1.70 15.03 11.94
N TRP A 130 2.46 15.77 11.13
CA TRP A 130 1.92 16.90 10.39
C TRP A 130 0.81 16.44 9.43
N VAL A 131 1.05 15.37 8.65
CA VAL A 131 0.03 14.85 7.72
C VAL A 131 -1.20 14.38 8.50
N ARG A 132 -1.01 13.63 9.59
CA ARG A 132 -2.09 13.20 10.48
C ARG A 132 -2.94 14.35 11.02
N THR A 133 -2.31 15.47 11.38
CA THR A 133 -3.02 16.62 11.96
C THR A 133 -3.62 17.54 10.89
N LYS A 134 -3.03 17.62 9.70
CA LYS A 134 -3.41 18.59 8.66
C LYS A 134 -4.27 17.99 7.55
N VAL A 135 -4.34 16.67 7.40
CA VAL A 135 -5.17 16.00 6.40
C VAL A 135 -6.35 15.34 7.11
N THR A 136 -7.57 15.76 6.75
CA THR A 136 -8.80 15.14 7.24
C THR A 136 -9.08 13.85 6.46
N TYR A 137 -9.22 12.72 7.16
CA TYR A 137 -9.63 11.47 6.52
C TYR A 137 -11.07 11.56 6.02
N ARG A 138 -11.28 11.50 4.71
CA ARG A 138 -12.59 11.68 4.07
C ARG A 138 -12.72 10.82 2.80
N PRO A 139 -13.37 9.65 2.88
CA PRO A 139 -13.70 8.87 1.69
C PRO A 139 -14.43 9.69 0.62
N GLY A 140 -14.04 9.53 -0.64
CA GLY A 140 -14.61 10.26 -1.77
C GLY A 140 -14.11 11.70 -1.95
N SER A 141 -13.15 12.18 -1.14
CA SER A 141 -12.60 13.53 -1.28
C SER A 141 -11.48 13.66 -2.32
N SER A 142 -11.00 12.54 -2.86
CA SER A 142 -9.93 12.49 -3.86
C SER A 142 -10.33 11.63 -5.06
N ARG A 143 -9.81 11.98 -6.22
CA ARG A 143 -9.94 11.20 -7.45
C ARG A 143 -8.77 10.23 -7.57
N VAL A 144 -8.92 9.21 -8.41
CA VAL A 144 -7.85 8.23 -8.70
C VAL A 144 -6.60 8.82 -9.37
N VAL A 145 -6.69 10.05 -9.87
CA VAL A 145 -5.61 10.77 -10.55
C VAL A 145 -4.86 11.77 -9.65
N ASP A 146 -5.41 12.06 -8.47
CA ASP A 146 -4.87 13.05 -7.54
C ASP A 146 -3.61 12.49 -6.85
N GLY A 147 -2.59 13.33 -6.69
CA GLY A 147 -1.35 13.01 -6.00
C GLY A 147 -1.13 13.84 -4.74
N ALA A 148 0.09 13.80 -4.21
CA ALA A 148 0.48 14.44 -2.97
C ALA A 148 0.22 15.95 -2.95
N LEU A 149 0.42 16.66 -4.08
CA LEU A 149 0.18 18.10 -4.14
C LEU A 149 -1.31 18.41 -3.99
N GLU A 150 -2.20 17.66 -4.64
CA GLU A 150 -3.64 17.83 -4.51
C GLU A 150 -4.10 17.55 -3.08
N THR A 151 -3.54 16.53 -2.41
CA THR A 151 -3.79 16.26 -1.00
C THR A 151 -3.29 17.40 -0.11
N TYR A 152 -2.11 17.96 -0.39
CA TYR A 152 -1.58 19.11 0.31
C TYR A 152 -2.53 20.32 0.17
N LEU A 153 -3.01 20.63 -1.04
CA LEU A 153 -3.87 21.80 -1.25
C LEU A 153 -5.27 21.60 -0.64
N SER A 154 -5.87 20.43 -0.82
CA SER A 154 -7.24 20.13 -0.38
C SER A 154 -7.36 19.85 1.12
N ARG A 155 -6.27 19.41 1.78
CA ARG A 155 -6.27 19.00 3.20
C ARG A 155 -7.25 17.88 3.53
N ALA A 156 -7.62 17.07 2.54
CA ALA A 156 -8.52 15.94 2.70
C ALA A 156 -8.10 14.79 1.80
N GLY A 157 -8.29 13.56 2.27
CA GLY A 157 -7.95 12.37 1.50
C GLY A 157 -8.24 11.08 2.27
N VAL A 158 -7.80 9.96 1.73
CA VAL A 158 -7.83 8.65 2.37
C VAL A 158 -6.40 8.15 2.67
N CYS A 159 -6.25 6.86 3.00
CA CYS A 159 -4.96 6.25 3.33
C CYS A 159 -3.91 6.45 2.23
N ARG A 160 -4.29 6.18 0.97
CA ARG A 160 -3.44 6.41 -0.22
C ARG A 160 -2.88 7.82 -0.27
N ASP A 161 -3.76 8.81 -0.16
CA ASP A 161 -3.43 10.24 -0.29
C ASP A 161 -2.49 10.69 0.84
N SER A 162 -2.77 10.22 2.05
CA SER A 162 -1.95 10.51 3.23
C SER A 162 -0.55 9.89 3.09
N ALA A 163 -0.48 8.63 2.64
CA ALA A 163 0.78 7.95 2.39
C ALA A 163 1.59 8.64 1.27
N HIS A 164 0.96 9.04 0.16
CA HIS A 164 1.62 9.80 -0.90
C HIS A 164 2.19 11.12 -0.40
N LEU A 165 1.46 11.86 0.43
CA LEU A 165 1.96 13.12 0.96
C LEU A 165 3.14 12.92 1.93
N VAL A 166 3.10 11.88 2.78
CA VAL A 166 4.25 11.50 3.62
C VAL A 166 5.46 11.18 2.74
N VAL A 167 5.32 10.30 1.75
CA VAL A 167 6.40 9.93 0.83
C VAL A 167 6.95 11.16 0.12
N ALA A 168 6.09 12.02 -0.43
CA ALA A 168 6.53 13.19 -1.19
C ALA A 168 7.29 14.20 -0.33
N PHE A 169 6.87 14.44 0.92
CA PHE A 169 7.59 15.32 1.84
C PHE A 169 8.95 14.78 2.25
N LEU A 170 9.05 13.48 2.57
CA LEU A 170 10.32 12.86 2.93
C LEU A 170 11.30 12.87 1.75
N ARG A 171 10.83 12.53 0.55
CA ARG A 171 11.63 12.62 -0.68
C ARG A 171 12.05 14.05 -1.01
N GLY A 172 11.19 15.04 -0.74
CA GLY A 172 11.51 16.46 -0.89
C GLY A 172 12.66 16.92 0.02
N LEU A 173 13.00 16.12 1.03
CA LEU A 173 14.12 16.31 1.95
C LEU A 173 15.21 15.23 1.78
N ASN A 174 15.23 14.57 0.62
CA ASN A 174 16.20 13.53 0.24
C ASN A 174 16.22 12.28 1.14
N MET A 175 15.15 12.04 1.92
CA MET A 175 15.00 10.78 2.64
C MET A 175 14.34 9.74 1.73
N PRO A 176 14.94 8.54 1.53
CA PRO A 176 14.30 7.49 0.75
C PRO A 176 12.99 7.06 1.42
N ALA A 177 11.89 7.14 0.67
CA ALA A 177 10.57 6.76 1.13
C ALA A 177 9.80 6.05 0.02
N ARG A 178 8.95 5.08 0.37
CA ARG A 178 8.18 4.27 -0.58
C ARG A 178 6.76 4.03 -0.07
N LEU A 179 5.86 3.66 -0.97
CA LEU A 179 4.50 3.31 -0.62
C LEU A 179 4.35 1.80 -0.49
N VAL A 180 3.58 1.38 0.50
CA VAL A 180 3.28 -0.02 0.77
C VAL A 180 1.77 -0.20 0.88
N SER A 181 1.21 -1.11 0.08
CA SER A 181 -0.15 -1.60 0.28
C SER A 181 -0.12 -2.78 1.25
N VAL A 182 -1.10 -2.83 2.16
CA VAL A 182 -1.16 -3.82 3.24
C VAL A 182 -2.58 -4.28 3.51
N TYR A 183 -2.70 -5.49 4.06
CA TYR A 183 -3.83 -5.86 4.92
C TYR A 183 -3.56 -5.31 6.32
N ALA A 184 -4.57 -4.71 6.97
CA ALA A 184 -4.39 -4.03 8.25
C ALA A 184 -5.37 -4.55 9.32
N PRO A 185 -4.98 -5.57 10.12
CA PRO A 185 -5.79 -6.03 11.22
C PRO A 185 -6.18 -4.90 12.18
N GLY A 186 -7.48 -4.82 12.50
CA GLY A 186 -8.03 -3.76 13.35
C GLY A 186 -8.47 -2.48 12.61
N LEU A 187 -8.28 -2.40 11.29
CA LEU A 187 -8.75 -1.27 10.49
C LEU A 187 -10.29 -1.15 10.51
N ARG A 188 -10.81 0.07 10.66
CA ARG A 188 -12.25 0.36 10.67
C ARG A 188 -12.57 1.68 9.92
N PRO A 189 -13.48 1.66 8.91
CA PRO A 189 -14.05 0.48 8.25
C PRO A 189 -12.96 -0.33 7.51
N MET A 190 -13.16 -1.65 7.41
CA MET A 190 -12.18 -2.54 6.80
C MET A 190 -12.10 -2.35 5.29
N ASP A 191 -10.89 -2.26 4.77
CA ASP A 191 -10.54 -2.14 3.35
C ASP A 191 -9.06 -2.53 3.18
N PHE A 192 -8.54 -2.51 1.95
CA PHE A 192 -7.10 -2.42 1.75
C PHE A 192 -6.58 -1.12 2.36
N HIS A 193 -5.36 -1.16 2.91
CA HIS A 193 -4.72 0.02 3.49
C HIS A 193 -3.45 0.36 2.73
N ALA A 194 -3.10 1.64 2.74
CA ALA A 194 -1.86 2.15 2.15
C ALA A 194 -1.12 3.00 3.18
N VAL A 195 0.17 2.73 3.32
CA VAL A 195 1.07 3.36 4.29
C VAL A 195 2.38 3.73 3.59
N ALA A 196 3.18 4.56 4.24
CA ALA A 196 4.52 4.88 3.79
C ALA A 196 5.55 4.03 4.56
N GLU A 197 6.68 3.74 3.92
CA GLU A 197 7.90 3.32 4.59
C GLU A 197 9.00 4.35 4.31
N ALA A 198 9.84 4.61 5.30
CA ALA A 198 11.00 5.49 5.18
C ALA A 198 12.27 4.76 5.62
N TYR A 199 13.35 4.95 4.88
CA TYR A 199 14.62 4.31 5.18
C TYR A 199 15.48 5.20 6.08
N HIS A 200 15.91 4.65 7.20
CA HIS A 200 16.84 5.29 8.12
C HIS A 200 17.62 4.24 8.92
N ASP A 201 18.91 4.47 9.16
CA ASP A 201 19.77 3.61 9.99
C ASP A 201 19.67 2.10 9.66
N GLY A 202 19.73 1.75 8.38
CA GLY A 202 19.75 0.34 7.96
C GLY A 202 18.38 -0.29 7.75
N ARG A 203 17.27 0.42 8.04
CA ARG A 203 15.94 -0.19 8.13
C ARG A 203 14.84 0.64 7.45
N TRP A 204 13.81 -0.05 6.99
CA TRP A 204 12.55 0.56 6.54
C TRP A 204 11.55 0.62 7.69
N TYR A 205 11.17 1.85 8.08
CA TYR A 205 10.21 2.10 9.15
C TYR A 205 8.83 2.44 8.59
N LEU A 206 7.80 1.83 9.16
CA LEU A 206 6.41 1.99 8.77
C LEU A 206 5.79 3.26 9.36
N LEU A 207 5.27 4.10 8.47
CA LEU A 207 4.68 5.39 8.76
C LEU A 207 3.22 5.39 8.28
N ASP A 208 2.27 5.34 9.22
CA ASP A 208 0.84 5.51 8.94
C ASP A 208 0.35 6.84 9.52
N ALA A 209 0.10 7.82 8.65
CA ALA A 209 -0.44 9.11 9.05
C ALA A 209 -1.95 9.05 9.38
N THR A 210 -2.67 8.00 8.98
CA THR A 210 -4.09 7.82 9.33
C THR A 210 -4.24 7.32 10.77
N GLY A 211 -3.39 6.37 11.17
CA GLY A 211 -3.48 5.59 12.41
C GLY A 211 -4.86 5.01 12.69
N LEU A 212 -5.52 4.55 11.63
CA LEU A 212 -6.81 3.86 11.70
C LEU A 212 -6.68 2.38 12.08
N ALA A 213 -5.46 1.85 12.09
CA ALA A 213 -5.12 0.50 12.52
C ALA A 213 -3.77 0.49 13.26
N PRO A 214 -3.54 -0.48 14.16
CA PRO A 214 -2.21 -0.73 14.69
C PRO A 214 -1.25 -1.15 13.56
N ARG A 215 -0.01 -0.66 13.60
CA ARG A 215 1.02 -0.90 12.58
C ARG A 215 1.67 -2.28 12.66
N GLN A 216 1.86 -2.79 13.87
CA GLN A 216 2.59 -4.03 14.14
C GLN A 216 2.00 -5.28 13.45
N PRO A 217 0.68 -5.47 13.37
CA PRO A 217 0.10 -6.66 12.74
C PRO A 217 -0.17 -6.51 11.24
N MET A 218 0.17 -5.36 10.62
CA MET A 218 -0.04 -5.16 9.19
C MET A 218 0.71 -6.24 8.38
N VAL A 219 0.16 -6.60 7.21
CA VAL A 219 0.73 -7.62 6.32
C VAL A 219 0.97 -7.00 4.95
N ARG A 220 2.22 -7.01 4.48
CA ARG A 220 2.64 -6.44 3.19
C ARG A 220 1.96 -7.17 2.03
N ILE A 221 1.37 -6.40 1.11
CA ILE A 221 0.88 -6.88 -0.19
C ILE A 221 1.88 -6.49 -1.27
N CYS A 222 2.07 -5.18 -1.47
CA CYS A 222 2.99 -4.65 -2.48
C CYS A 222 3.79 -3.47 -1.95
N THR A 223 4.99 -3.31 -2.50
CA THR A 223 5.87 -2.16 -2.28
C THR A 223 6.25 -1.54 -3.61
N GLY A 224 6.19 -0.21 -3.67
CA GLY A 224 6.48 0.55 -4.88
C GLY A 224 6.76 2.02 -4.63
N ARG A 225 7.06 2.78 -5.68
CA ARG A 225 7.34 4.22 -5.56
C ARG A 225 6.10 5.00 -5.15
N ASP A 226 4.94 4.60 -5.62
CA ASP A 226 3.63 5.12 -5.25
C ASP A 226 2.51 4.14 -5.70
N ALA A 227 1.27 4.61 -5.77
CA ALA A 227 0.12 3.78 -6.10
C ALA A 227 0.09 3.30 -7.56
N ALA A 228 0.91 3.85 -8.46
CA ALA A 228 1.06 3.30 -9.81
C ALA A 228 1.69 1.91 -9.79
N ASP A 229 2.49 1.62 -8.77
CA ASP A 229 3.21 0.35 -8.61
C ASP A 229 2.46 -0.63 -7.67
N THR A 230 1.47 -0.17 -6.91
CA THR A 230 0.81 -0.95 -5.83
C THR A 230 -0.72 -1.00 -5.94
N ALA A 231 -1.28 -0.70 -7.11
CA ALA A 231 -2.72 -0.75 -7.32
C ALA A 231 -3.23 -2.20 -7.22
N PHE A 232 -4.20 -2.47 -6.35
CA PHE A 232 -4.75 -3.82 -6.16
C PHE A 232 -5.35 -4.41 -7.46
N MET A 233 -5.79 -3.55 -8.38
CA MET A 233 -6.24 -3.90 -9.72
C MET A 233 -5.85 -2.82 -10.72
N THR A 234 -5.31 -3.23 -11.86
CA THR A 234 -5.03 -2.37 -13.02
C THR A 234 -5.65 -2.96 -14.28
N THR A 235 -6.37 -2.12 -15.04
CA THR A 235 -6.88 -2.46 -16.37
C THR A 235 -5.92 -1.93 -17.43
N LEU A 236 -5.14 -2.81 -18.04
CA LEU A 236 -4.18 -2.49 -19.10
C LEU A 236 -4.84 -2.41 -20.48
N GLY A 237 -5.99 -3.06 -20.66
CA GLY A 237 -6.79 -3.03 -21.88
C GLY A 237 -8.18 -3.59 -21.63
N GLY A 238 -9.13 -3.27 -22.51
CA GLY A 238 -10.54 -3.67 -22.37
C GLY A 238 -11.38 -2.67 -21.57
N ARG A 239 -12.53 -3.13 -21.05
CA ARG A 239 -13.48 -2.28 -20.32
C ARG A 239 -14.02 -3.01 -19.10
N THR A 240 -13.66 -2.51 -17.93
CA THR A 240 -14.05 -3.12 -16.65
C THR A 240 -14.66 -2.12 -15.67
N ARG A 241 -15.43 -2.64 -14.71
CA ARG A 241 -15.94 -1.88 -13.57
C ARG A 241 -15.87 -2.74 -12.31
N LEU A 242 -15.20 -2.24 -11.28
CA LEU A 242 -15.25 -2.87 -9.96
C LEU A 242 -16.65 -2.65 -9.37
N THR A 243 -17.40 -3.71 -9.15
CA THR A 243 -18.78 -3.66 -8.62
C THR A 243 -18.83 -4.00 -7.15
N ARG A 244 -17.86 -4.78 -6.65
CA ARG A 244 -17.75 -5.12 -5.23
C ARG A 244 -16.30 -5.24 -4.81
N LEU A 245 -16.03 -4.78 -3.59
CA LEU A 245 -14.79 -4.99 -2.87
C LEU A 245 -15.15 -5.29 -1.41
N ALA A 246 -14.65 -6.41 -0.90
CA ALA A 246 -14.67 -6.74 0.51
C ALA A 246 -13.27 -7.21 0.92
N VAL A 247 -12.78 -6.70 2.04
CA VAL A 247 -11.48 -7.04 2.60
C VAL A 247 -11.68 -7.41 4.05
N ASP A 248 -10.92 -8.38 4.54
CA ASP A 248 -10.85 -8.72 5.96
C ASP A 248 -9.39 -8.95 6.36
N ALA A 249 -9.06 -8.53 7.58
CA ALA A 249 -7.75 -8.74 8.17
C ALA A 249 -7.89 -8.87 9.69
N SER A 250 -7.29 -9.91 10.26
CA SER A 250 -7.37 -10.23 11.68
C SER A 250 -6.10 -10.88 12.21
N VAL A 251 -6.02 -11.02 13.53
CA VAL A 251 -4.93 -11.71 14.22
C VAL A 251 -5.51 -12.69 15.23
N ASP A 252 -4.74 -13.73 15.56
CA ASP A 252 -5.08 -14.62 16.67
C ASP A 252 -4.97 -13.88 18.03
N GLY A 253 -6.06 -13.84 18.79
CA GLY A 253 -6.09 -13.16 20.09
C GLY A 253 -6.28 -11.64 19.96
N ASP A 254 -5.67 -10.88 20.87
CA ASP A 254 -5.89 -9.44 20.98
C ASP A 254 -5.01 -8.63 20.02
N LEU A 255 -5.57 -7.54 19.50
CA LEU A 255 -4.80 -6.56 18.73
C LEU A 255 -3.76 -5.89 19.63
N PRO A 256 -2.52 -5.68 19.15
CA PRO A 256 -1.50 -4.98 19.91
C PRO A 256 -1.86 -3.50 20.08
N TYR A 257 -1.41 -2.90 21.18
CA TYR A 257 -1.48 -1.46 21.37
C TYR A 257 -0.42 -0.77 20.50
N ASP A 258 -0.85 0.17 19.66
CA ASP A 258 0.03 1.04 18.87
C ASP A 258 0.00 2.46 19.44
N ASP A 259 1.12 2.90 20.02
CA ASP A 259 1.28 4.23 20.58
C ASP A 259 1.39 5.33 19.50
N ARG A 260 1.56 4.95 18.23
CA ARG A 260 1.73 5.83 17.05
C ARG A 260 3.03 6.65 17.03
N PHE A 261 3.90 6.50 18.03
CA PHE A 261 5.15 7.26 18.17
C PHE A 261 6.38 6.38 18.03
N SER A 262 6.32 5.16 18.56
CA SER A 262 7.37 4.18 18.42
C SER A 262 7.50 3.77 16.94
N PHE A 263 8.74 3.59 16.50
CA PHE A 263 9.04 3.14 15.15
C PHE A 263 8.86 1.63 15.05
N VAL A 264 8.19 1.19 13.99
CA VAL A 264 7.85 -0.21 13.74
C VAL A 264 8.35 -0.56 12.34
N THR A 265 8.90 -1.75 12.17
CA THR A 265 9.24 -2.31 10.86
C THR A 265 8.17 -3.32 10.47
N LEU A 266 7.88 -3.44 9.18
CA LEU A 266 6.92 -4.40 8.68
C LEU A 266 7.65 -5.71 8.36
N THR A 267 7.66 -6.59 9.36
CA THR A 267 8.20 -7.96 9.31
C THR A 267 7.06 -8.95 9.29
#